data_AF-A0A7R9NMJ4-F1
#
_entry.id   AF-A0A7R9NMJ4-F1
#
_cell.length_a   1.000
_cell.length_b   1.000
_cell.length_c   1.000
_cell.angle_alpha   90.00
_cell.angle_beta   90.00
_cell.angle_gamma   90.00
#
_symmetry.space_group_name_H-M   'P 1'
#
loop_
_entity.id
_entity.type
_entity.pdbx_description
1 polymer ?
#
loop_
_entity_poly.entity_id
_entity_poly.type
_entity_poly.pdbx_seq_one_letter_code
_entity_poly.pdbx_strand_id
1 'polypeptide(L)'
;IIAMSFLRRLLPLSQQKFKAVKEIHSSAVTCGGNLFVHRDTPENNENTPFDFSEENLKRAKSIINNYPVGHQRAAVIPLLDIAQRQSGGWLPISAMHKVAELLEMPKMRVYEVATFYTMYNRKPVGKYFVQICTTTPCWLRGSDLVVKACKENLGIN
;
A
#
# COMPACT_ATOMS: atom_id res chain seq x y z
N ILE A 1 -1.08 -44.23 53.70
CA ILE A 1 -1.50 -43.12 54.59
C ILE A 1 -0.54 -41.99 54.29
N ILE A 2 -0.80 -40.89 53.60
CA ILE A 2 -1.93 -40.16 53.00
C ILE A 2 -1.16 -39.26 52.01
N ALA A 3 -1.52 -38.93 50.78
CA ALA A 3 -2.59 -39.22 49.87
C ALA A 3 -2.16 -38.51 48.57
N MET A 4 -2.63 -39.01 47.42
CA MET A 4 -3.18 -38.16 46.37
C MET A 4 -2.34 -36.93 45.93
N SER A 5 -1.39 -37.16 45.03
CA SER A 5 -1.29 -36.32 43.82
C SER A 5 -1.19 -37.19 42.57
N PHE A 6 -1.95 -38.28 42.65
CA PHE A 6 -2.50 -39.07 41.56
C PHE A 6 -3.36 -38.14 40.71
N LEU A 7 -2.79 -37.56 39.65
CA LEU A 7 -3.45 -37.37 38.36
C LEU A 7 -2.43 -36.86 37.33
N ARG A 8 -1.55 -37.77 36.89
CA ARG A 8 -1.12 -37.81 35.49
C ARG A 8 -2.38 -37.91 34.64
N ARG A 9 -2.96 -36.76 34.32
CA ARG A 9 -4.05 -36.65 33.36
C ARG A 9 -3.41 -36.74 31.98
N LEU A 10 -3.13 -37.99 31.59
CA LEU A 10 -3.09 -38.41 30.19
C LEU A 10 -4.46 -38.02 29.61
N LEU A 11 -4.56 -36.82 29.05
CA LEU A 11 -5.69 -36.48 28.19
C LEU A 11 -5.39 -37.14 26.83
N PRO A 12 -6.26 -38.03 26.35
CA PRO A 12 -6.05 -38.68 25.07
C PRO A 12 -6.08 -37.61 23.98
N LEU A 13 -5.16 -37.74 23.03
CA LEU A 13 -5.21 -37.13 21.69
C LEU A 13 -6.51 -37.59 21.01
N SER A 14 -7.60 -36.94 21.41
CA SER A 14 -8.93 -37.08 20.85
C SER A 14 -8.91 -36.46 19.45
N GLN A 15 -8.61 -37.32 18.48
CA GLN A 15 -9.05 -37.24 17.09
C GLN A 15 -9.16 -35.82 16.52
N GLN A 16 -8.04 -35.33 16.00
CA GLN A 16 -8.05 -34.30 14.96
C GLN A 16 -8.87 -34.82 13.77
N LYS A 17 -10.16 -34.47 13.73
CA LYS A 17 -10.94 -34.53 12.49
C LYS A 17 -10.47 -33.38 11.61
N PHE A 18 -9.40 -33.63 10.85
CA PHE A 18 -9.13 -32.88 9.62
C PHE A 18 -10.29 -33.16 8.66
N LYS A 19 -11.35 -32.35 8.77
CA LYS A 19 -12.36 -32.25 7.72
C LYS A 19 -11.72 -31.45 6.59
N ALA A 20 -11.01 -32.15 5.71
CA ALA A 20 -10.65 -31.61 4.40
C ALA A 20 -11.94 -31.46 3.58
N VAL A 21 -12.72 -30.44 3.90
CA VAL A 21 -13.72 -29.93 2.95
C VAL A 21 -12.89 -29.12 1.96
N LYS A 22 -12.65 -29.71 0.79
CA LYS A 22 -12.38 -28.93 -0.42
C LYS A 22 -13.63 -28.11 -0.67
N GLU A 23 -13.74 -26.98 0.00
CA GLU A 23 -14.66 -25.95 -0.44
C GLU A 23 -14.17 -25.51 -1.80
N ILE A 24 -15.06 -25.65 -2.77
CA ILE A 24 -14.89 -25.18 -4.13
C ILE A 24 -14.39 -23.74 -4.04
N HIS A 25 -13.23 -23.48 -4.64
CA HIS A 25 -12.69 -22.14 -4.65
C HIS A 25 -13.59 -21.28 -5.54
N SER A 26 -14.55 -20.57 -4.95
CA SER A 26 -15.12 -19.42 -5.62
C SER A 26 -14.14 -18.28 -5.41
N SER A 27 -13.52 -17.84 -6.50
CA SER A 27 -12.93 -16.52 -6.53
C SER A 27 -14.05 -15.53 -6.27
N ALA A 28 -14.02 -14.84 -5.14
CA ALA A 28 -14.82 -13.63 -5.00
C ALA A 28 -14.50 -12.73 -6.20
N VAL A 29 -15.53 -12.26 -6.89
CA VAL A 29 -15.41 -11.23 -7.91
C VAL A 29 -14.68 -10.06 -7.26
N THR A 30 -13.43 -9.82 -7.68
CA THR A 30 -12.71 -8.62 -7.29
C THR A 30 -13.50 -7.42 -7.80
N CYS A 31 -14.10 -6.64 -6.93
CA CYS A 31 -14.58 -5.30 -7.28
C CYS A 31 -13.36 -4.35 -7.39
N GLY A 32 -12.65 -4.44 -8.51
CA GLY A 32 -11.72 -3.43 -9.06
C GLY A 32 -11.01 -2.50 -8.06
N GLY A 33 -10.23 -3.04 -7.14
CA GLY A 33 -9.57 -2.25 -6.08
C GLY A 33 -8.57 -1.21 -6.60
N ASN A 34 -7.82 -1.53 -7.67
CA ASN A 34 -6.85 -0.64 -8.29
C ASN A 34 -7.02 -0.60 -9.81
N LEU A 35 -7.85 0.32 -10.28
CA LEU A 35 -8.04 0.58 -11.71
C LEU A 35 -6.82 1.32 -12.26
N PHE A 36 -6.17 0.82 -13.31
CA PHE A 36 -5.00 1.48 -13.92
C PHE A 36 -5.36 2.68 -14.81
N VAL A 37 -6.61 2.79 -15.23
CA VAL A 37 -7.11 3.96 -15.95
C VAL A 37 -7.67 5.01 -14.97
N HIS A 38 -7.46 6.29 -15.28
CA HIS A 38 -8.06 7.40 -14.54
C HIS A 38 -9.44 7.72 -15.12
N ARG A 39 -10.38 8.08 -14.25
CA ARG A 39 -11.66 8.68 -14.59
C ARG A 39 -11.84 9.85 -13.65
N ASP A 40 -12.22 11.01 -14.20
CA ASP A 40 -12.36 12.23 -13.42
C ASP A 40 -13.47 12.06 -12.39
N THR A 41 -13.13 12.29 -11.13
CA THR A 41 -14.09 12.41 -10.03
C THR A 41 -14.11 13.86 -9.54
N PRO A 42 -15.14 14.32 -8.81
CA PRO A 42 -15.13 15.67 -8.25
C PRO A 42 -13.93 15.94 -7.33
N GLU A 43 -13.39 14.90 -6.69
CA GLU A 43 -12.26 14.98 -5.76
C GLU A 43 -10.89 14.80 -6.44
N ASN A 44 -10.83 14.16 -7.61
CA ASN A 44 -9.60 13.86 -8.33
C ASN A 44 -9.82 14.08 -9.83
N ASN A 45 -9.50 15.29 -10.27
CA ASN A 45 -9.56 15.74 -11.66
C ASN A 45 -8.35 16.64 -11.97
N GLU A 46 -8.18 17.04 -13.23
CA GLU A 46 -7.06 17.89 -13.62
C GLU A 46 -7.08 19.29 -12.98
N ASN A 47 -8.27 19.75 -12.56
CA ASN A 47 -8.49 21.07 -11.96
C ASN A 47 -8.31 21.09 -10.45
N THR A 48 -8.05 19.95 -9.82
CA THR A 48 -7.84 19.88 -8.36
C THR A 48 -6.60 20.71 -8.02
N PRO A 49 -6.68 21.72 -7.12
CA PRO A 49 -5.54 22.57 -6.84
C PRO A 49 -4.47 21.78 -6.07
N PHE A 50 -3.28 21.63 -6.68
CA PHE A 50 -2.12 21.05 -6.04
C PHE A 50 -0.87 21.83 -6.41
N ASP A 51 -0.22 22.41 -5.41
CA ASP A 51 1.08 23.05 -5.53
C ASP A 51 1.99 22.60 -4.40
N PHE A 52 3.28 22.50 -4.68
CA PHE A 52 4.28 22.17 -3.67
C PHE A 52 4.43 23.31 -2.67
N SER A 53 4.54 22.99 -1.38
CA SER A 53 4.92 23.98 -0.38
C SER A 53 6.33 24.50 -0.63
N GLU A 54 6.65 25.71 -0.17
CA GLU A 54 7.98 26.32 -0.36
C GLU A 54 9.12 25.43 0.16
N GLU A 55 8.90 24.75 1.28
CA GLU A 55 9.84 23.79 1.86
C GLU A 55 10.04 22.58 0.94
N ASN A 56 8.95 22.03 0.41
CA ASN A 56 9.02 20.88 -0.49
C ASN A 56 9.59 21.24 -1.86
N LEU A 57 9.40 22.48 -2.33
CA LEU A 57 10.07 23.00 -3.53
C LEU A 57 11.59 23.06 -3.34
N LYS A 58 12.09 23.47 -2.17
CA LYS A 58 13.53 23.44 -1.86
C LYS A 58 14.07 22.01 -1.88
N ARG A 59 13.33 21.06 -1.27
CA ARG A 59 13.68 19.64 -1.30
C ARG A 59 13.67 19.06 -2.71
N ALA A 60 12.66 19.39 -3.51
CA ALA A 60 12.57 18.98 -4.90
C ALA A 60 13.78 19.46 -5.70
N LYS A 61 14.18 20.73 -5.56
CA LYS A 61 15.39 21.28 -6.19
C LYS A 61 16.66 20.55 -5.75
N SER A 62 16.82 20.25 -4.46
CA SER A 62 17.99 19.48 -4.00
C SER A 62 18.05 18.08 -4.61
N ILE A 63 16.90 17.42 -4.81
CA ILE A 63 16.83 16.09 -5.43
C ILE A 63 17.18 16.17 -6.91
N ILE A 64 16.67 17.18 -7.62
CA ILE A 64 16.99 17.38 -9.05
C ILE A 64 18.49 17.60 -9.23
N ASN A 65 19.14 18.33 -8.32
CA ASN A 65 20.58 18.59 -8.35
C ASN A 65 21.45 17.34 -8.13
N ASN A 66 20.90 16.24 -7.60
CA ASN A 66 21.63 14.98 -7.46
C ASN A 66 21.86 14.29 -8.81
N TYR A 67 21.11 14.66 -9.84
CA TYR A 67 21.19 14.07 -11.17
C TYR A 67 21.89 15.00 -12.15
N PRO A 68 22.70 14.46 -13.08
CA PRO A 68 23.39 15.28 -14.06
C PRO A 68 22.41 15.97 -15.01
N VAL A 69 22.84 17.12 -15.56
CA VAL A 69 22.07 17.89 -16.52
C VAL A 69 21.70 17.01 -17.73
N GLY A 70 20.44 17.09 -18.18
CA GLY A 70 19.88 16.22 -19.22
C GLY A 70 19.28 14.89 -18.74
N HIS A 71 19.51 14.50 -17.48
CA HIS A 71 18.96 13.26 -16.88
C HIS A 71 18.02 13.53 -15.70
N GLN A 72 17.43 14.72 -15.65
CA GLN A 72 16.53 15.14 -14.56
C GLN A 72 15.30 14.23 -14.41
N ARG A 73 14.89 13.54 -15.48
CA ARG A 73 13.85 12.50 -15.46
C ARG A 73 14.08 11.38 -14.43
N ALA A 74 15.31 11.17 -13.97
CA ALA A 74 15.59 10.18 -12.93
C ALA A 74 15.02 10.58 -11.55
N ALA A 75 14.73 11.87 -11.35
CA ALA A 75 14.15 12.40 -10.11
C ALA A 75 12.63 12.16 -9.96
N VAL A 76 11.96 11.51 -10.93
CA VAL A 76 10.49 11.30 -10.88
C VAL A 76 10.05 10.57 -9.62
N ILE A 77 10.75 9.49 -9.27
CA ILE A 77 10.41 8.64 -8.12
C ILE A 77 10.45 9.46 -6.81
N PRO A 78 11.58 10.11 -6.44
CA PRO A 78 11.63 10.88 -5.20
C PRO A 78 10.71 12.12 -5.22
N LEU A 79 10.46 12.74 -6.37
CA LEU A 79 9.51 13.86 -6.45
C LEU A 79 8.05 13.43 -6.24
N LEU A 80 7.65 12.29 -6.81
CA LEU A 80 6.32 11.72 -6.57
C LEU A 80 6.14 11.31 -5.11
N ASP A 81 7.18 10.79 -4.44
CA ASP A 81 7.11 10.46 -3.01
C ASP A 81 6.90 11.72 -2.15
N ILE A 82 7.60 12.82 -2.44
CA ILE A 82 7.35 14.11 -1.77
C ILE A 82 5.92 14.59 -2.00
N ALA A 83 5.43 14.50 -3.24
CA ALA A 83 4.07 14.89 -3.58
C ALA A 83 3.03 14.07 -2.80
N GLN A 84 3.23 12.75 -2.69
CA GLN A 84 2.35 11.85 -1.94
C GLN A 84 2.34 12.19 -0.44
N ARG A 85 3.50 12.45 0.15
CA ARG A 85 3.62 12.84 1.56
C ARG A 85 2.94 14.18 1.83
N GLN A 86 3.05 15.13 0.90
CA GLN A 86 2.40 16.43 1.02
C GLN A 86 0.86 16.32 0.90
N SER A 87 0.37 15.49 -0.01
CA SER A 87 -1.07 15.32 -0.28
C SER A 87 -1.78 14.38 0.71
N GLY A 88 -1.18 14.10 1.87
CA GLY A 88 -1.82 13.29 2.91
C GLY A 88 -1.81 11.79 2.66
N GLY A 89 -0.84 11.27 1.88
CA GLY A 89 -0.61 9.84 1.69
C GLY A 89 -1.13 9.25 0.38
N TRP A 90 -1.70 10.08 -0.50
CA TRP A 90 -2.16 9.70 -1.84
C TRP A 90 -1.75 10.72 -2.90
N LEU A 91 -1.92 10.37 -4.18
CA LEU A 91 -1.50 11.17 -5.33
C LEU A 91 -2.69 11.53 -6.23
N PRO A 92 -3.16 12.78 -6.21
CA PRO A 92 -4.11 13.29 -7.21
C PRO A 92 -3.43 13.44 -8.57
N ILE A 93 -4.23 13.45 -9.64
CA ILE A 93 -3.72 13.62 -11.01
C ILE A 93 -3.00 14.97 -11.18
N SER A 94 -3.49 16.03 -10.53
CA SER A 94 -2.85 17.34 -10.51
C SER A 94 -1.44 17.32 -9.93
N ALA A 95 -1.18 16.47 -8.93
CA ALA A 95 0.17 16.32 -8.38
C ALA A 95 1.14 15.69 -9.39
N MET A 96 0.66 14.71 -10.16
CA MET A 96 1.45 14.10 -11.23
C MET A 96 1.73 15.08 -12.36
N HIS A 97 0.74 15.92 -12.72
CA HIS A 97 0.93 17.02 -13.67
C HIS A 97 2.01 18.00 -13.21
N LYS A 98 1.97 18.41 -11.93
CA LYS A 98 2.96 19.33 -11.39
C LYS A 98 4.37 18.76 -11.40
N VAL A 99 4.54 17.47 -11.09
CA VAL A 99 5.84 16.79 -11.20
C VAL A 99 6.32 16.72 -12.65
N ALA A 100 5.41 16.46 -13.59
CA ALA A 100 5.74 16.45 -15.02
C ALA A 100 6.23 17.82 -15.51
N GLU A 101 5.58 18.90 -15.08
CA GLU A 101 5.97 20.28 -15.36
C GLU A 101 7.34 20.62 -14.79
N LEU A 102 7.62 20.24 -13.53
CA LEU A 102 8.91 20.51 -12.87
C LEU A 102 10.10 19.79 -13.54
N LEU A 103 9.86 18.64 -14.16
CA LEU A 103 10.88 17.83 -14.81
C LEU A 103 10.91 17.99 -16.34
N GLU A 104 10.07 18.88 -16.88
CA GLU A 104 9.93 19.12 -18.33
C GLU A 104 9.73 17.83 -19.13
N MET A 105 8.91 16.92 -18.61
CA MET A 105 8.68 15.60 -19.21
C MET A 105 7.19 15.35 -19.52
N PRO A 106 6.85 14.48 -20.49
CA PRO A 106 5.46 14.19 -20.80
C PRO A 106 4.75 13.52 -19.61
N LYS A 107 3.54 14.01 -19.30
CA LYS A 107 2.66 13.54 -18.21
C LYS A 107 2.49 12.01 -18.21
N MET A 108 2.40 11.40 -19.39
CA MET A 108 2.23 9.95 -19.55
C MET A 108 3.34 9.14 -18.87
N ARG A 109 4.59 9.62 -18.90
CA ARG A 109 5.72 8.93 -18.26
C ARG A 109 5.63 8.96 -16.74
N VAL A 110 5.06 10.02 -16.17
CA VAL A 110 4.78 10.11 -14.74
C VAL A 110 3.65 9.14 -14.35
N TYR A 111 2.63 8.99 -15.21
CA TYR A 111 1.56 8.01 -14.99
C TYR A 111 2.05 6.57 -15.03
N GLU A 112 2.94 6.23 -15.95
CA GLU A 112 3.58 4.92 -16.00
C GLU A 112 4.29 4.61 -14.68
N VAL A 113 5.09 5.54 -14.17
CA VAL A 113 5.81 5.37 -12.90
C VAL A 113 4.84 5.25 -11.72
N ALA A 114 3.83 6.12 -11.65
CA ALA A 114 2.85 6.13 -10.56
C ALA A 114 1.94 4.88 -10.55
N THR A 115 1.74 4.25 -11.69
CA THR A 115 0.97 2.99 -11.80
C THR A 115 1.83 1.75 -11.63
N PHE A 116 3.11 1.83 -11.96
CA PHE A 116 4.05 0.72 -11.88
C PHE A 116 4.47 0.39 -10.45
N TYR A 117 4.78 1.41 -9.63
CA TYR A 117 5.19 1.19 -8.25
C TYR A 117 3.98 1.14 -7.31
N THR A 118 3.89 0.07 -6.53
CA THR A 118 2.79 -0.19 -5.59
C THR A 118 2.75 0.73 -4.36
N MET A 119 3.80 1.52 -4.13
CA MET A 119 3.87 2.50 -3.03
C MET A 119 3.00 3.74 -3.29
N TYR A 120 2.79 4.07 -4.57
CA TYR A 120 2.04 5.26 -4.97
C TYR A 120 0.54 5.00 -4.90
N ASN A 121 -0.10 5.57 -3.88
CA ASN A 121 -1.54 5.44 -3.69
C ASN A 121 -2.26 6.45 -4.58
N ARG A 122 -3.01 5.98 -5.59
CA ARG A 122 -3.80 6.85 -6.50
C ARG A 122 -5.22 7.12 -6.00
N LYS A 123 -5.60 6.44 -4.91
CA LYS A 123 -6.87 6.61 -4.20
C LYS A 123 -6.56 7.16 -2.81
N PRO A 124 -7.47 7.96 -2.23
CA PRO A 124 -7.31 8.42 -0.86
C PRO A 124 -7.23 7.22 0.09
N VAL A 125 -6.16 7.18 0.88
CA VAL A 125 -5.96 6.18 1.94
C VAL A 125 -6.12 6.85 3.30
N GLY A 126 -6.39 6.04 4.33
CA GLY A 126 -6.43 6.54 5.70
C GLY A 126 -5.06 7.05 6.17
N LYS A 127 -5.04 7.79 7.29
CA LYS A 127 -3.81 8.35 7.89
C LYS A 127 -2.73 7.31 8.13
N TYR A 128 -3.13 6.09 8.50
CA TYR A 128 -2.23 4.96 8.70
C TYR A 128 -2.53 3.89 7.67
N PHE A 129 -1.56 3.65 6.79
CA PHE A 129 -1.62 2.59 5.80
C PHE A 129 -0.85 1.38 6.31
N VAL A 130 -1.57 0.38 6.83
CA VAL A 130 -1.00 -0.82 7.41
C VAL A 130 -0.82 -1.88 6.31
N GLN A 131 0.43 -2.24 6.02
CA GLN A 131 0.78 -3.29 5.08
C GLN A 131 1.36 -4.50 5.82
N ILE A 132 0.71 -5.65 5.68
CA ILE A 132 1.12 -6.90 6.35
C ILE A 132 1.73 -7.83 5.30
N CYS A 133 2.97 -8.29 5.54
CA CYS A 133 3.59 -9.28 4.67
C CYS A 133 2.88 -10.64 4.82
N THR A 134 2.44 -11.19 3.69
CA THR A 134 1.88 -12.56 3.60
C THR A 134 2.74 -13.44 2.68
N THR A 135 3.98 -13.04 2.43
CA THR A 135 4.95 -13.84 1.69
C THR A 135 5.39 -15.06 2.50
N THR A 136 5.92 -16.09 1.83
CA THR A 136 6.25 -17.39 2.42
C THR A 136 7.01 -17.33 3.75
N PRO A 137 8.03 -16.46 3.93
CA PRO A 137 8.73 -16.38 5.21
C PRO A 137 7.85 -15.89 6.38
N CYS A 138 6.99 -14.89 6.14
CA CYS A 138 6.04 -14.40 7.14
C CYS A 138 4.91 -15.43 7.37
N TRP A 139 4.49 -16.09 6.30
CA TRP A 139 3.43 -17.09 6.32
C TRP A 139 3.80 -18.33 7.14
N LEU A 140 5.03 -18.85 6.98
CA LEU A 140 5.56 -19.96 7.81
C LEU A 140 5.58 -19.63 9.30
N ARG A 141 5.70 -18.34 9.66
CA ARG A 141 5.65 -17.86 11.04
C ARG A 141 4.24 -17.51 11.51
N GLY A 142 3.22 -17.79 10.71
CA GLY A 142 1.82 -17.57 11.06
C GLY A 142 1.32 -16.14 10.80
N SER A 143 1.73 -15.48 9.70
CA SER A 143 1.21 -14.14 9.33
C SER A 143 -0.30 -14.06 9.26
N ASP A 144 -0.97 -15.18 8.96
CA ASP A 144 -2.43 -15.27 8.90
C ASP A 144 -3.09 -14.91 10.23
N LEU A 145 -2.44 -15.23 11.36
CA LEU A 145 -2.92 -14.89 12.70
C LEU A 145 -2.86 -13.37 12.92
N VAL A 146 -1.80 -12.72 12.43
CA VAL A 146 -1.62 -11.27 12.51
C VAL A 146 -2.67 -10.55 11.68
N VAL A 147 -2.91 -11.00 10.44
CA VAL A 147 -3.95 -10.44 9.58
C VAL A 147 -5.33 -10.58 10.23
N LYS A 148 -5.67 -11.75 10.79
CA LYS A 148 -6.94 -11.96 11.50
C LYS A 148 -7.09 -11.03 12.70
N ALA A 149 -6.06 -10.95 13.55
CA ALA A 149 -6.07 -10.05 14.70
C ALA A 149 -6.25 -8.59 14.28
N CYS A 150 -5.59 -8.14 13.21
CA CYS A 150 -5.77 -6.78 12.69
C CYS A 150 -7.20 -6.54 12.19
N LYS A 151 -7.80 -7.50 11.47
CA LYS A 151 -9.18 -7.40 10.97
C LYS A 151 -10.21 -7.35 12.10
N GLU A 152 -10.05 -8.21 13.11
CA GLU A 152 -10.93 -8.24 14.30
C GLU A 152 -10.86 -6.95 15.11
N ASN A 153 -9.66 -6.38 15.28
CA ASN A 153 -9.48 -5.11 16.00
C ASN A 153 -9.99 -3.89 15.23
N LEU A 154 -9.83 -3.86 13.91
CA LEU A 154 -10.20 -2.71 13.07
C LEU A 154 -11.65 -2.79 12.57
N GLY A 155 -12.27 -3.97 12.58
CA GLY A 155 -13.62 -4.19 12.06
C GLY A 155 -13.72 -4.11 10.53
N ILE A 156 -12.62 -4.38 9.82
CA ILE A 156 -12.49 -4.26 8.36
C ILE A 156 -12.16 -5.63 7.76
N ASN A 157 -12.71 -5.94 6.58
CA ASN A 157 -12.54 -7.22 5.87
C ASN A 157 -11.27 -7.30 5.02
#